data_AF-A0A8X6K7T3-F1
#
_entry.id   AF-A0A8X6K7T3-F1
#
_cell.length_a   1.000
_cell.length_b   1.000
_cell.length_c   1.000
_cell.angle_alpha   90.00
_cell.angle_beta   90.00
_cell.angle_gamma   90.00
#
_symmetry.space_group_name_H-M   'P 1'
#
loop_
_entity.id
_entity.type
_entity.pdbx_description
1 polymer ?
#
loop_
_entity_poly.entity_id
_entity_poly.type
_entity_poly.pdbx_seq_one_letter_code
_entity_poly.pdbx_strand_id
1 'polypeptide(L)'
;MLANEIKETLLTKNIESNVQNSVITLNNIDDYKKASVLINAINPNLELNRKDSSILISYKPHYKNSLISEVAAESINNVQRRLDKLGTKEVSVQKQGQNKILVQVPGVEDTKQIKSLLGKTAKLAFHLANTNIAKVQDIDHETTVMLKDSLGNSYPIFRKTEIGGDSLVNASVRFGHLGKPTVHFKFDSIASKRFAKITKENVGKPFAIVLDNTVLTVPTIREPILNGEGEISGNFTENKQANLQYF
;
A
#
# COMPACT_ATOMS: atom_id res chain seq x y z
N MET A 1 -7.65 -10.96 -4.62
CA MET A 1 -6.59 -11.92 -4.26
C MET A 1 -7.16 -13.10 -3.48
N LEU A 2 -7.63 -12.94 -2.23
CA LEU A 2 -8.19 -14.04 -1.43
C LEU A 2 -9.42 -14.74 -2.07
N ALA A 3 -10.33 -13.97 -2.68
CA ALA A 3 -11.51 -14.55 -3.35
C ALA A 3 -11.13 -15.45 -4.54
N ASN A 4 -10.12 -15.06 -5.32
CA ASN A 4 -9.64 -15.83 -6.48
C ASN A 4 -8.91 -17.10 -6.03
N GLU A 5 -8.08 -17.01 -4.98
CA GLU A 5 -7.38 -18.14 -4.37
C GLU A 5 -8.36 -19.18 -3.79
N ILE A 6 -9.42 -18.73 -3.12
CA ILE A 6 -10.48 -19.61 -2.63
C ILE A 6 -11.22 -20.29 -3.80
N LYS A 7 -11.59 -19.52 -4.83
CA LYS A 7 -12.26 -20.05 -6.03
C LYS A 7 -11.42 -21.12 -6.72
N GLU A 8 -10.14 -20.85 -6.96
CA GLU A 8 -9.21 -21.79 -7.59
C GLU A 8 -9.05 -23.07 -6.75
N THR A 9 -8.87 -22.93 -5.44
CA THR A 9 -8.70 -24.09 -4.55
C THR A 9 -9.93 -24.99 -4.53
N LEU A 10 -11.14 -24.40 -4.50
CA LEU A 10 -12.39 -25.17 -4.58
C LEU A 10 -12.54 -25.89 -5.92
N LEU A 11 -12.21 -25.22 -7.03
CA LEU A 11 -12.22 -25.81 -8.37
C LEU A 11 -11.25 -26.99 -8.48
N THR A 12 -10.02 -26.88 -7.93
CA THR A 12 -9.05 -28.00 -7.95
C THR A 12 -9.52 -29.26 -7.21
N LYS A 13 -10.57 -29.14 -6.39
CA LYS A 13 -11.19 -30.24 -5.63
C LYS A 13 -12.57 -30.62 -6.15
N ASN A 14 -12.92 -30.20 -7.37
CA ASN A 14 -14.21 -30.44 -8.02
C ASN A 14 -15.40 -29.88 -7.23
N ILE A 15 -15.21 -28.81 -6.47
CA ILE A 15 -16.28 -28.11 -5.76
C ILE A 15 -16.71 -26.93 -6.62
N GLU A 16 -17.82 -27.08 -7.33
CA GLU A 16 -18.40 -25.98 -8.09
C GLU A 16 -19.02 -24.95 -7.14
N SER A 17 -18.55 -23.71 -7.26
CA SER A 17 -19.00 -22.62 -6.41
C SER A 17 -18.93 -21.28 -7.14
N ASN A 18 -19.86 -20.40 -6.79
CA ASN A 18 -19.81 -18.99 -7.16
C ASN A 18 -19.25 -18.18 -5.99
N VAL A 19 -18.10 -17.55 -6.20
CA VAL A 19 -17.44 -16.71 -5.19
C VAL A 19 -17.65 -15.25 -5.59
N GLN A 20 -18.45 -14.52 -4.81
CA GLN A 20 -18.65 -13.09 -4.97
C GLN A 20 -18.44 -12.38 -3.63
N ASN A 21 -17.50 -11.43 -3.62
CA ASN A 21 -17.13 -10.64 -2.45
C ASN A 21 -16.78 -11.52 -1.23
N SER A 22 -17.68 -11.59 -0.25
CA SER A 22 -17.54 -12.34 1.00
C SER A 22 -18.49 -13.54 1.07
N VAL A 23 -19.18 -13.86 -0.02
CA VAL A 23 -20.17 -14.95 -0.08
C VAL A 23 -19.71 -16.00 -1.08
N ILE A 24 -19.76 -17.26 -0.66
CA ILE A 24 -19.55 -18.42 -1.52
C ILE A 24 -20.87 -19.17 -1.61
N THR A 25 -21.44 -19.26 -2.79
CA THR A 25 -22.61 -20.10 -3.05
C THR A 25 -22.12 -21.44 -3.61
N LEU A 26 -22.40 -22.53 -2.90
CA LEU A 26 -22.07 -23.88 -3.32
C LEU A 26 -23.18 -24.43 -4.23
N ASN A 27 -22.79 -25.09 -5.31
CA ASN A 27 -23.76 -25.79 -6.17
C ASN A 27 -24.29 -27.07 -5.51
N ASN A 28 -23.48 -27.70 -4.65
CA ASN A 28 -23.86 -28.87 -3.85
C ASN A 28 -23.65 -28.59 -2.35
N ILE A 29 -24.70 -28.85 -1.57
CA ILE A 29 -24.72 -28.60 -0.13
C ILE A 29 -23.83 -29.56 0.67
N ASP A 30 -23.60 -30.78 0.15
CA ASP A 30 -22.78 -31.80 0.80
C ASP A 30 -21.28 -31.47 0.77
N ASP A 31 -20.87 -30.59 -0.15
CA ASP A 31 -19.48 -30.14 -0.25
C ASP A 31 -19.10 -29.13 0.84
N TYR A 32 -20.05 -28.67 1.67
CA TYR A 32 -19.79 -27.72 2.75
C TYR A 32 -18.63 -28.14 3.66
N LYS A 33 -18.59 -29.41 4.09
CA LYS A 33 -17.52 -29.90 4.98
C LYS A 33 -16.15 -29.87 4.31
N LYS A 34 -16.08 -30.16 3.00
CA LYS A 34 -14.82 -30.12 2.25
C LYS A 34 -14.39 -28.67 2.01
N ALA A 35 -15.33 -27.83 1.60
CA ALA A 35 -15.09 -26.41 1.36
C ALA A 35 -14.62 -25.70 2.64
N SER A 36 -15.22 -25.99 3.80
CA SER A 36 -14.84 -25.35 5.06
C SER A 36 -13.42 -25.69 5.49
N VAL A 37 -12.98 -26.94 5.29
CA VAL A 37 -11.60 -27.38 5.56
C VAL A 37 -10.62 -26.66 4.62
N LEU A 38 -10.92 -26.59 3.33
CA LEU A 38 -10.06 -25.92 2.34
C LEU A 38 -9.94 -24.42 2.61
N ILE A 39 -11.04 -23.73 2.91
CA ILE A 39 -11.01 -22.29 3.21
C ILE A 39 -10.23 -22.01 4.50
N ASN A 40 -10.39 -22.84 5.53
CA ASN A 40 -9.61 -22.71 6.77
C ASN A 40 -8.12 -23.01 6.56
N ALA A 41 -7.76 -23.88 5.61
CA ALA A 41 -6.37 -24.12 5.23
C ALA A 41 -5.74 -22.94 4.48
N ILE A 42 -6.51 -22.24 3.64
CA ILE A 42 -6.06 -21.02 2.94
C ILE A 42 -5.82 -19.89 3.95
N ASN A 43 -6.78 -19.66 4.86
CA ASN A 43 -6.62 -18.65 5.88
C ASN A 43 -7.33 -19.05 7.19
N PRO A 44 -6.57 -19.44 8.23
CA PRO A 44 -7.14 -19.89 9.50
C PRO A 44 -7.77 -18.76 10.31
N ASN A 45 -7.61 -17.49 9.90
CA ASN A 45 -8.23 -16.34 10.55
C ASN A 45 -9.65 -16.04 10.04
N LEU A 46 -10.17 -16.84 9.12
CA LEU A 46 -11.54 -16.73 8.62
C LEU A 46 -12.52 -17.51 9.51
N GLU A 47 -13.70 -16.94 9.71
CA GLU A 47 -14.87 -17.62 10.23
C GLU A 47 -15.87 -17.83 9.08
N LEU A 48 -16.50 -19.01 9.08
CA LEU A 48 -17.43 -19.42 8.04
C LEU A 48 -18.82 -19.55 8.66
N ASN A 49 -19.76 -18.74 8.19
CA ASN A 49 -21.13 -18.78 8.62
C ASN A 49 -22.01 -19.30 7.49
N ARG A 50 -22.55 -20.50 7.66
CA ARG A 50 -23.41 -21.14 6.66
C ARG A 50 -24.83 -20.60 6.75
N LYS A 51 -25.38 -20.21 5.60
CA LYS A 51 -26.79 -19.96 5.37
C LYS A 51 -27.22 -20.76 4.15
N ASP A 52 -27.93 -21.87 4.37
CA ASP A 52 -28.41 -22.77 3.33
C ASP A 52 -27.28 -23.32 2.43
N SER A 53 -27.28 -22.96 1.15
CA SER A 53 -26.26 -23.27 0.15
C SER A 53 -25.12 -22.24 0.08
N SER A 54 -25.19 -21.18 0.89
CA SER A 54 -24.21 -20.09 0.91
C SER A 54 -23.36 -20.09 2.17
N ILE A 55 -22.10 -19.72 2.03
CA ILE A 55 -21.13 -19.54 3.10
C ILE A 55 -20.74 -18.06 3.12
N LEU A 56 -21.08 -17.38 4.20
CA LEU A 56 -20.56 -16.04 4.49
C LEU A 56 -19.20 -16.18 5.15
N ILE A 57 -18.19 -15.54 4.56
CA ILE A 57 -16.82 -15.50 5.07
C ILE A 57 -16.61 -14.16 5.75
N SER A 58 -16.13 -14.18 6.99
CA SER A 58 -15.63 -13.00 7.67
C SER A 58 -14.31 -13.30 8.37
N TYR A 59 -13.53 -12.26 8.70
CA TYR A 59 -12.40 -12.45 9.61
C TYR A 59 -12.90 -12.62 11.04
N LYS A 60 -12.30 -13.57 11.77
CA LYS A 60 -12.54 -13.80 13.19
C LYS A 60 -12.36 -12.49 13.96
N PRO A 61 -13.19 -12.19 14.98
CA PRO A 61 -13.14 -10.93 15.71
C PRO A 61 -11.76 -10.59 16.30
N HIS A 62 -11.04 -11.59 16.84
CA HIS A 62 -9.70 -11.37 17.41
C HIS A 62 -8.68 -10.94 16.35
N TYR A 63 -8.75 -11.50 15.14
CA TYR A 63 -7.85 -11.14 14.05
C TYR A 63 -8.15 -9.73 13.51
N LYS A 64 -9.43 -9.36 13.39
CA LYS A 64 -9.82 -7.98 13.08
C LYS A 64 -9.25 -7.00 14.12
N ASN A 65 -9.37 -7.33 15.40
CA ASN A 65 -8.86 -6.49 16.48
C ASN A 65 -7.34 -6.38 16.51
N SER A 66 -6.62 -7.46 16.17
CA SER A 66 -5.16 -7.43 16.04
C SER A 66 -4.72 -6.55 14.87
N LEU A 67 -5.36 -6.69 13.70
CA LEU A 67 -5.13 -5.81 12.54
C LEU A 67 -5.35 -4.33 12.88
N ILE A 68 -6.47 -4.00 13.53
CA ILE A 68 -6.76 -2.62 13.94
C ILE A 68 -5.69 -2.11 14.92
N SER A 69 -5.20 -2.97 15.82
CA SER A 69 -4.18 -2.60 16.79
C SER A 69 -2.80 -2.41 16.16
N GLU A 70 -2.42 -3.27 15.21
CA GLU A 70 -1.19 -3.15 14.43
C GLU A 70 -1.17 -1.87 13.59
N VAL A 71 -2.24 -1.63 12.84
CA VAL A 71 -2.40 -0.40 12.05
C VAL A 71 -2.39 0.85 12.93
N ALA A 72 -3.00 0.79 14.12
CA ALA A 72 -2.96 1.89 15.08
C ALA A 72 -1.54 2.14 15.62
N ALA A 73 -0.80 1.09 15.96
CA ALA A 73 0.59 1.20 16.42
C ALA A 73 1.50 1.78 15.33
N GLU A 74 1.35 1.31 14.09
CA GLU A 74 2.06 1.86 12.93
C GLU A 74 1.74 3.35 12.73
N SER A 75 0.46 3.71 12.80
CA SER A 75 0.03 5.09 12.68
C SER A 75 0.59 5.98 13.78
N ILE A 76 0.65 5.49 15.03
CA ILE A 76 1.28 6.20 16.16
C ILE A 76 2.76 6.45 15.88
N ASN A 77 3.50 5.42 15.45
CA ASN A 77 4.92 5.56 15.09
C ASN A 77 5.13 6.57 13.96
N ASN A 78 4.26 6.55 12.94
CA ASN A 78 4.30 7.49 11.82
C ASN A 78 4.06 8.94 12.28
N VAL A 79 3.07 9.15 13.14
CA VAL A 79 2.75 10.46 13.71
C VAL A 79 3.90 10.95 14.60
N GLN A 80 4.47 10.09 15.44
CA GLN A 80 5.61 10.42 16.30
C GLN A 80 6.82 10.87 15.45
N ARG A 81 7.24 10.07 14.46
CA ARG A 81 8.36 10.41 13.56
C ARG A 81 8.19 11.76 12.88
N ARG A 82 6.95 12.13 12.51
CA ARG A 82 6.64 13.43 11.88
C ARG A 82 6.79 14.60 12.86
N LEU A 83 6.41 14.39 14.11
CA LEU A 83 6.46 15.42 15.15
C LEU A 83 7.89 15.59 15.69
N ASP A 84 8.68 14.51 15.78
CA ASP A 84 10.09 14.58 16.18
C ASP A 84 10.91 15.46 15.22
N LYS A 85 10.59 15.42 13.91
CA LYS A 85 11.23 16.26 12.89
C LYS A 85 10.94 17.77 13.05
N LEU A 86 9.97 18.16 13.88
CA LEU A 86 9.67 19.57 14.21
C LEU A 86 10.52 20.10 15.37
N GLY A 87 11.41 19.28 15.96
CA GLY A 87 12.34 19.71 17.00
C GLY A 87 11.74 19.83 18.40
N THR A 88 10.48 19.40 18.58
CA THR A 88 9.79 19.40 19.88
C THR A 88 10.19 18.17 20.69
N LYS A 89 10.88 18.39 21.81
CA LYS A 89 11.51 17.31 22.60
C LYS A 89 10.54 16.43 23.41
N GLU A 90 9.25 16.75 23.50
CA GLU A 90 8.32 16.06 24.41
C GLU A 90 6.91 15.93 23.81
N VAL A 91 6.77 15.24 22.67
CA VAL A 91 5.47 14.98 22.05
C VAL A 91 4.94 13.62 22.49
N SER A 92 3.68 13.57 22.93
CA SER A 92 3.00 12.33 23.30
C SER A 92 1.96 11.97 22.26
N VAL A 93 2.08 10.76 21.71
CA VAL A 93 1.15 10.20 20.72
C VAL A 93 0.61 8.89 21.28
N GLN A 94 -0.70 8.83 21.51
CA GLN A 94 -1.34 7.68 22.15
C GLN A 94 -2.61 7.27 21.41
N LYS A 95 -2.97 5.99 21.49
CA LYS A 95 -4.25 5.49 20.99
C LYS A 95 -5.39 6.03 21.86
N GLN A 96 -6.44 6.56 21.24
CA GLN A 96 -7.67 6.99 21.91
C GLN A 96 -8.87 6.20 21.37
N GLY A 97 -9.34 5.22 22.15
CA GLY A 97 -10.40 4.31 21.69
C GLY A 97 -9.94 3.40 20.55
N GLN A 98 -10.85 3.00 19.65
CA GLN A 98 -10.51 2.07 18.55
C GLN A 98 -9.92 2.77 17.32
N ASN A 99 -10.41 3.98 16.99
CA ASN A 99 -10.18 4.62 15.69
C ASN A 99 -9.62 6.05 15.80
N LYS A 100 -9.12 6.48 16.96
CA LYS A 100 -8.55 7.82 17.13
C LYS A 100 -7.15 7.74 17.74
N ILE A 101 -6.35 8.75 17.46
CA ILE A 101 -5.03 8.98 18.04
C ILE A 101 -5.07 10.34 18.72
N LEU A 102 -4.71 10.37 20.00
CA LEU A 102 -4.52 11.59 20.76
C LEU A 102 -3.08 12.05 20.59
N VAL A 103 -2.90 13.28 20.14
CA VAL A 103 -1.60 13.92 19.98
C VAL A 103 -1.53 15.12 20.91
N GLN A 104 -0.53 15.12 21.78
CA GLN A 104 -0.26 16.21 22.73
C GLN A 104 1.10 16.80 22.42
N VAL A 105 1.11 18.07 22.01
CA VAL A 105 2.33 18.81 21.68
C VAL A 105 2.39 20.04 22.59
N PRO A 106 3.31 20.11 23.57
CA PRO A 106 3.42 21.25 24.46
C PRO A 106 3.98 22.48 23.71
N GLY A 107 3.46 23.67 24.04
CA GLY A 107 4.02 24.93 23.53
C GLY A 107 3.77 25.22 22.04
N VAL A 108 2.81 24.57 21.39
CA VAL A 108 2.49 24.84 19.99
C VAL A 108 1.61 26.07 19.85
N GLU A 109 2.14 27.09 19.18
CA GLU A 109 1.40 28.31 18.84
C GLU A 109 0.47 28.12 17.62
N ASP A 110 0.90 27.35 16.61
CA ASP A 110 0.09 27.11 15.39
C ASP A 110 -0.30 25.63 15.19
N THR A 111 -1.53 25.31 15.64
CA THR A 111 -2.14 23.99 15.45
C THR A 111 -2.51 23.67 13.99
N LYS A 112 -2.61 24.67 13.09
CA LYS A 112 -2.95 24.45 11.67
C LYS A 112 -1.81 23.79 10.91
N GLN A 113 -0.57 24.19 11.18
CA GLN A 113 0.61 23.58 10.58
C GLN A 113 0.72 22.10 10.95
N ILE A 114 0.51 21.77 12.23
CA ILE A 114 0.50 20.38 12.71
C ILE A 114 -0.65 19.58 12.09
N LYS A 115 -1.86 20.14 12.05
CA LYS A 115 -3.00 19.48 11.38
C LYS A 115 -2.74 19.22 9.90
N SER A 116 -2.04 20.12 9.19
CA SER A 116 -1.67 19.92 7.79
C SER A 116 -0.66 18.76 7.62
N LEU A 117 0.35 18.70 8.49
CA LEU A 117 1.38 17.67 8.50
C LEU A 117 0.85 16.27 8.88
N LEU A 118 -0.09 16.21 9.82
CA LEU A 118 -0.69 14.96 10.27
C LEU A 118 -1.90 14.54 9.41
N GLY A 119 -2.63 15.50 8.85
CA GLY A 119 -3.87 15.27 8.09
C GLY A 119 -3.66 14.71 6.68
N LYS A 120 -2.46 14.82 6.12
CA LYS A 120 -2.09 14.17 4.85
C LYS A 120 -1.24 12.96 5.14
N THR A 121 -1.83 11.77 5.14
CA THR A 121 -1.08 10.52 5.09
C THR A 121 -0.42 10.43 3.73
N ALA A 122 0.76 11.02 3.57
CA ALA A 122 1.61 10.75 2.43
C ALA A 122 1.83 9.23 2.37
N LYS A 123 1.15 8.53 1.47
CA LYS A 123 1.34 7.11 1.18
C LYS A 123 2.16 7.03 -0.09
N LEU A 124 3.47 6.96 0.08
CA LEU A 124 4.37 6.68 -1.03
C LEU A 124 4.33 5.18 -1.30
N ALA A 125 4.18 4.80 -2.56
CA ALA A 125 4.17 3.42 -2.99
C ALA A 125 4.87 3.30 -4.34
N PHE A 126 5.59 2.19 -4.50
CA PHE A 126 6.32 1.85 -5.70
C PHE A 126 5.63 0.71 -6.41
N HIS A 127 5.39 0.86 -7.71
CA HIS A 127 4.59 -0.04 -8.52
C HIS A 127 5.26 -0.28 -9.87
N LEU A 128 5.03 -1.44 -10.48
CA LEU A 128 5.30 -1.61 -11.90
C LEU A 128 4.17 -0.95 -12.71
N ALA A 129 4.52 -0.31 -13.83
CA ALA A 129 3.52 0.10 -14.81
C ALA A 129 3.12 -1.09 -15.68
N ASN A 130 1.84 -1.16 -16.06
CA ASN A 130 1.36 -2.20 -16.95
C ASN A 130 1.50 -1.74 -18.41
N THR A 131 2.49 -2.31 -19.10
CA THR A 131 2.76 -2.02 -20.52
C THR A 131 2.01 -2.92 -21.48
N ASN A 132 1.29 -3.94 -21.00
CA ASN A 132 0.63 -4.95 -21.83
C ASN A 132 -0.79 -4.54 -22.26
N ILE A 133 -1.10 -3.24 -22.21
CA ILE A 133 -2.43 -2.70 -22.51
C ILE A 133 -2.35 -1.98 -23.85
N ALA A 134 -2.88 -2.62 -24.89
CA ALA A 134 -2.98 -2.03 -26.22
C ALA A 134 -4.17 -1.05 -26.33
N LYS A 135 -5.27 -1.34 -25.63
CA LYS A 135 -6.46 -0.49 -25.57
C LYS A 135 -6.98 -0.37 -24.14
N VAL A 136 -7.54 0.78 -23.80
CA VAL A 136 -8.11 1.06 -22.46
C VAL A 136 -9.23 0.07 -22.08
N GLN A 137 -9.91 -0.52 -23.05
CA GLN A 137 -10.97 -1.51 -22.85
C GLN A 137 -10.46 -2.89 -22.41
N ASP A 138 -9.17 -3.18 -22.64
CA ASP A 138 -8.54 -4.46 -22.28
C ASP A 138 -7.95 -4.44 -20.85
N ILE A 139 -8.21 -3.35 -20.10
CA ILE A 139 -7.71 -3.20 -18.74
C ILE A 139 -8.49 -4.13 -17.81
N ASP A 140 -7.80 -5.12 -17.29
CA ASP A 140 -8.27 -5.86 -16.13
C ASP A 140 -8.22 -4.94 -14.90
N HIS A 141 -9.40 -4.47 -14.49
CA HIS A 141 -9.56 -3.59 -13.34
C HIS A 141 -9.32 -4.27 -11.98
N GLU A 142 -9.23 -5.61 -11.92
CA GLU A 142 -8.81 -6.33 -10.72
C GLU A 142 -7.31 -6.21 -10.45
N THR A 143 -6.50 -6.13 -11.52
CA THR A 143 -5.03 -6.12 -11.41
C THR A 143 -4.43 -4.75 -11.73
N THR A 144 -5.12 -3.91 -12.49
CA THR A 144 -4.62 -2.61 -12.97
C THR A 144 -5.53 -1.45 -12.58
N VAL A 145 -4.93 -0.31 -12.25
CA VAL A 145 -5.62 0.95 -11.99
C VAL A 145 -5.02 2.06 -12.86
N MET A 146 -5.87 2.93 -13.40
CA MET A 146 -5.44 4.14 -14.10
C MET A 146 -5.22 5.26 -13.09
N LEU A 147 -3.96 5.63 -12.87
CA LEU A 147 -3.60 6.75 -11.99
C LEU A 147 -3.15 7.94 -12.82
N LYS A 148 -3.37 9.14 -12.28
CA LYS A 148 -3.00 10.40 -12.96
C LYS A 148 -1.81 11.06 -12.30
N ASP A 149 -0.99 11.77 -13.07
CA ASP A 149 -0.04 12.73 -12.53
C ASP A 149 -0.71 14.10 -12.28
N SER A 150 0.07 15.07 -11.80
CA SER A 150 -0.44 16.43 -11.56
C SER A 150 -0.78 17.22 -12.82
N LEU A 151 -0.35 16.77 -14.00
CA LEU A 151 -0.68 17.37 -15.29
C LEU A 151 -1.91 16.71 -15.93
N GLY A 152 -2.44 15.66 -15.31
CA GLY A 152 -3.61 14.91 -15.78
C GLY A 152 -3.28 13.73 -16.69
N ASN A 153 -2.00 13.45 -16.97
CA ASN A 153 -1.60 12.31 -17.78
C ASN A 153 -1.94 11.02 -17.02
N SER A 154 -2.55 10.05 -17.72
CA SER A 154 -3.01 8.81 -17.12
C SER A 154 -2.04 7.67 -17.42
N TYR A 155 -1.71 6.89 -16.39
CA TYR A 155 -0.77 5.77 -16.46
C TYR A 155 -1.46 4.49 -15.96
N PRO A 156 -1.33 3.37 -16.69
CA PRO A 156 -1.78 2.07 -16.22
C PRO A 156 -0.78 1.52 -15.19
N ILE A 157 -1.20 1.42 -13.93
CA ILE A 157 -0.36 0.99 -12.82
C ILE A 157 -0.90 -0.34 -12.27
N PHE A 158 -0.02 -1.32 -12.06
CA PHE A 158 -0.42 -2.54 -11.36
C PHE A 158 -0.83 -2.21 -9.92
N ARG A 159 -1.99 -2.70 -9.48
CA ARG A 159 -2.49 -2.47 -8.12
C ARG A 159 -1.57 -3.05 -7.04
N LYS A 160 -0.81 -4.09 -7.40
CA LYS A 160 0.20 -4.68 -6.52
C LYS A 160 1.26 -3.64 -6.18
N THR A 161 1.34 -3.27 -4.91
CA THR A 161 2.45 -2.49 -4.37
C THR A 161 3.68 -3.37 -4.28
N GLU A 162 4.73 -2.98 -4.98
CA GLU A 162 6.00 -3.69 -4.96
C GLU A 162 6.81 -3.33 -3.73
N ILE A 163 6.85 -2.05 -3.35
CA ILE A 163 7.49 -1.55 -2.12
C ILE A 163 6.67 -0.40 -1.57
N GLY A 164 6.49 -0.34 -0.26
CA GLY A 164 5.83 0.77 0.44
C GLY A 164 6.82 1.83 0.93
N GLY A 165 6.34 3.05 1.13
CA GLY A 165 7.12 4.17 1.65
C GLY A 165 7.49 4.02 3.14
N ASP A 166 6.81 3.14 3.86
CA ASP A 166 7.14 2.73 5.23
C ASP A 166 8.49 2.02 5.33
N SER A 167 8.96 1.41 4.24
CA SER A 167 10.27 0.76 4.14
C SER A 167 11.43 1.73 3.88
N LEU A 168 11.18 3.04 3.85
CA LEU A 168 12.22 4.06 3.70
C LEU A 168 12.87 4.34 5.05
N VAL A 169 14.21 4.37 5.05
CA VAL A 169 15.01 4.85 6.19
C VAL A 169 15.40 6.32 6.05
N ASN A 170 15.36 6.83 4.82
CA ASN A 170 15.64 8.24 4.53
C ASN A 170 14.94 8.66 3.24
N ALA A 171 14.37 9.86 3.24
CA ALA A 171 13.93 10.57 2.05
C ALA A 171 14.29 12.05 2.20
N SER A 172 15.05 12.59 1.25
CA SER A 172 15.53 13.97 1.30
C SER A 172 15.37 14.66 -0.05
N VAL A 173 14.85 15.89 -0.02
CA VAL A 173 14.77 16.74 -1.20
C VAL A 173 16.12 17.41 -1.39
N ARG A 174 16.70 17.28 -2.58
CA ARG A 174 17.87 18.04 -3.03
C ARG A 174 17.49 18.90 -4.21
N PHE A 175 18.04 20.10 -4.27
CA PHE A 175 17.90 20.97 -5.42
C PHE A 175 19.14 20.80 -6.29
N GLY A 176 18.94 20.39 -7.54
CA GLY A 176 20.03 20.36 -8.52
C GLY A 176 20.47 21.77 -8.90
N HIS A 177 21.59 21.90 -9.62
CA HIS A 177 22.11 23.19 -10.13
C HIS A 177 21.10 23.97 -10.99
N LEU A 178 20.14 23.28 -11.61
CA LEU A 178 19.09 23.86 -12.44
C LEU A 178 17.83 24.27 -11.64
N GLY A 179 17.89 24.24 -10.31
CA GLY A 179 16.77 24.58 -9.43
C GLY A 179 15.63 23.56 -9.42
N LYS A 180 15.76 22.43 -10.14
CA LYS A 180 14.75 21.37 -10.12
C LYS A 180 14.87 20.56 -8.82
N PRO A 181 13.77 20.40 -8.06
CA PRO A 181 13.73 19.58 -6.88
C PRO A 181 13.77 18.10 -7.26
N THR A 182 14.60 17.37 -6.55
CA THR A 182 14.82 15.93 -6.70
C THR A 182 14.65 15.28 -5.32
N VAL A 183 14.01 14.12 -5.24
CA VAL A 183 13.94 13.36 -3.97
C VAL A 183 14.88 12.17 -4.02
N HIS A 184 15.89 12.16 -3.15
CA HIS A 184 16.73 11.00 -2.90
C HIS A 184 16.13 10.17 -1.79
N PHE A 185 16.03 8.87 -1.99
CA PHE A 185 15.50 7.96 -0.99
C PHE A 185 16.41 6.76 -0.79
N LYS A 186 16.31 6.16 0.40
CA LYS A 186 17.02 4.95 0.79
C LYS A 186 16.07 4.01 1.51
N PHE A 187 16.05 2.76 1.09
CA PHE A 187 15.29 1.69 1.75
C PHE A 187 16.05 1.08 2.93
N ASP A 188 15.31 0.45 3.83
CA ASP A 188 15.89 -0.47 4.82
C ASP A 188 16.52 -1.70 4.12
N SER A 189 17.22 -2.55 4.89
CA SER A 189 17.93 -3.70 4.29
C SER A 189 17.01 -4.74 3.64
N ILE A 190 15.78 -4.90 4.14
CA ILE A 190 14.81 -5.89 3.67
C ILE A 190 14.24 -5.40 2.33
N ALA A 191 13.77 -4.16 2.30
CA ALA A 191 13.26 -3.52 1.10
C ALA A 191 14.35 -3.29 0.05
N SER A 192 15.60 -3.01 0.45
CA SER A 192 16.74 -2.91 -0.49
C SER A 192 16.96 -4.21 -1.27
N LYS A 193 16.95 -5.37 -0.59
CA LYS A 193 17.07 -6.68 -1.24
C LYS A 193 15.88 -6.98 -2.17
N ARG A 194 14.67 -6.62 -1.73
CA ARG A 194 13.46 -6.75 -2.55
C ARG A 194 13.52 -5.86 -3.79
N PHE A 195 13.96 -4.61 -3.64
CA PHE A 195 14.14 -3.67 -4.73
C PHE A 195 15.18 -4.15 -5.75
N ALA A 196 16.30 -4.68 -5.26
CA ALA A 196 17.33 -5.30 -6.11
C ALA A 196 16.77 -6.47 -6.94
N LYS A 197 15.97 -7.35 -6.32
CA LYS A 197 15.32 -8.45 -7.02
C LYS A 197 14.36 -7.94 -8.10
N ILE A 198 13.48 -7.00 -7.74
CA ILE A 198 12.45 -6.48 -8.63
C ILE A 198 13.07 -5.74 -9.82
N THR A 199 14.06 -4.88 -9.58
CA THR A 199 14.73 -4.13 -10.66
C THR A 199 15.50 -5.07 -11.58
N LYS A 200 16.15 -6.11 -11.05
CA LYS A 200 16.81 -7.14 -11.85
C LYS A 200 15.86 -7.91 -12.77
N GLU A 201 14.66 -8.24 -12.29
CA GLU A 201 13.64 -8.98 -13.05
C GLU A 201 12.86 -8.12 -14.06
N ASN A 202 12.98 -6.78 -13.96
CA ASN A 202 12.13 -5.84 -14.71
C ASN A 202 12.93 -4.74 -15.42
N VAL A 203 14.19 -5.01 -15.78
CA VAL A 203 14.98 -4.13 -16.65
C VAL A 203 14.21 -3.86 -17.96
N GLY A 204 14.20 -2.60 -18.39
CA GLY A 204 13.47 -2.11 -19.55
C GLY A 204 11.99 -1.79 -19.29
N LYS A 205 11.45 -2.12 -18.12
CA LYS A 205 10.05 -1.83 -17.78
C LYS A 205 9.89 -0.52 -17.00
N PRO A 206 8.76 0.19 -17.14
CA PRO A 206 8.49 1.38 -16.35
C PRO A 206 8.09 1.03 -14.91
N PHE A 207 8.62 1.81 -13.97
CA PHE A 207 8.44 1.65 -12.54
C PHE A 207 7.88 2.94 -11.96
N ALA A 208 6.61 2.93 -11.60
CA ALA A 208 5.89 4.09 -11.14
C ALA A 208 6.10 4.34 -9.65
N ILE A 209 6.22 5.61 -9.32
CA ILE A 209 6.28 6.10 -7.94
C ILE A 209 5.02 6.93 -7.71
N VAL A 210 4.22 6.50 -6.75
CA VAL A 210 2.87 7.01 -6.50
C VAL A 210 2.81 7.58 -5.10
N LEU A 211 2.23 8.78 -4.98
CA LEU A 211 1.93 9.43 -3.70
C LEU A 211 0.44 9.75 -3.66
N ASP A 212 -0.28 9.17 -2.72
CA ASP A 212 -1.71 9.42 -2.49
C ASP A 212 -2.54 9.22 -3.77
N ASN A 213 -2.31 8.11 -4.46
CA ASN A 213 -2.91 7.76 -5.77
C ASN A 213 -2.56 8.73 -6.91
N THR A 214 -1.63 9.67 -6.70
CA THR A 214 -1.10 10.54 -7.74
C THR A 214 0.27 10.05 -8.19
N VAL A 215 0.44 9.83 -9.48
CA VAL A 215 1.73 9.46 -10.06
C VAL A 215 2.69 10.64 -9.92
N LEU A 216 3.84 10.41 -9.31
CA LEU A 216 4.93 11.38 -9.23
C LEU A 216 5.81 11.30 -10.47
N THR A 217 6.22 10.07 -10.82
CA THR A 217 7.07 9.78 -11.98
C THR A 217 6.95 8.31 -12.36
N VAL A 218 7.27 8.00 -13.62
CA VAL A 218 7.26 6.63 -14.17
C VAL A 218 8.57 6.38 -14.94
N PRO A 219 9.73 6.35 -14.26
CA PRO A 219 11.00 6.07 -14.91
C PRO A 219 11.06 4.64 -15.46
N THR A 220 11.86 4.44 -16.50
CA THR A 220 12.22 3.10 -16.97
C THR A 220 13.41 2.56 -16.17
N ILE A 221 13.32 1.33 -15.69
CA ILE A 221 14.45 0.63 -15.05
C ILE A 221 15.50 0.36 -16.12
N ARG A 222 16.63 1.08 -16.07
CA ARG A 222 17.70 0.93 -17.08
C ARG A 222 18.66 -0.20 -16.74
N GLU A 223 18.93 -0.38 -15.46
CA GLU A 223 19.85 -1.38 -14.92
C GLU A 223 19.36 -1.87 -13.55
N PRO A 224 19.81 -3.04 -13.08
CA PRO A 224 19.49 -3.51 -11.74
C PRO A 224 20.03 -2.55 -10.66
N ILE A 225 19.19 -2.19 -9.69
CA ILE A 225 19.56 -1.28 -8.60
C ILE A 225 19.80 -2.09 -7.33
N LEU A 226 21.07 -2.32 -6.99
CA LEU A 226 21.45 -3.28 -5.93
C LEU A 226 21.68 -2.63 -4.55
N ASN A 227 21.85 -1.31 -4.50
CA ASN A 227 22.17 -0.56 -3.28
C ASN A 227 20.94 -0.10 -2.48
N GLY A 228 19.73 -0.28 -3.01
CA GLY A 228 18.49 0.13 -2.32
C GLY A 228 18.29 1.64 -2.23
N GLU A 229 18.99 2.41 -3.05
CA GLU A 229 18.90 3.86 -3.11
C GLU A 229 18.37 4.29 -4.48
N GLY A 230 17.71 5.43 -4.54
CA GLY A 230 17.20 5.95 -5.80
C GLY A 230 16.88 7.43 -5.75
N GLU A 231 16.57 7.94 -6.93
CA GLU A 231 16.24 9.33 -7.17
C GLU A 231 14.87 9.44 -7.84
N ILE A 232 14.03 10.35 -7.34
CA ILE A 232 12.74 10.70 -7.92
C ILE A 232 12.90 12.12 -8.48
N SER A 233 13.01 12.22 -9.79
CA SER A 233 12.94 13.50 -10.49
C SER A 233 11.51 13.72 -10.98
N GLY A 234 10.97 14.93 -10.80
CA GLY A 234 9.61 15.26 -11.22
C GLY A 234 9.19 16.69 -10.88
N ASN A 235 8.03 17.10 -11.41
CA ASN A 235 7.42 18.40 -11.08
C ASN A 235 6.72 18.30 -9.72
N PHE A 236 7.48 18.36 -8.63
CA PHE A 236 6.90 18.38 -7.28
C PHE A 236 6.32 19.77 -6.98
N THR A 237 5.03 19.85 -6.66
CA THR A 237 4.47 21.06 -6.03
C THR A 237 5.02 21.21 -4.61
N GLU A 238 5.12 22.44 -4.10
CA GLU A 238 5.67 22.73 -2.74
C GLU A 238 5.06 21.82 -1.66
N ASN A 239 3.75 21.60 -1.70
CA ASN A 239 3.04 20.72 -0.78
C ASN A 239 3.46 19.24 -0.87
N LYS A 240 3.84 18.74 -2.05
CA LYS A 240 4.31 17.35 -2.22
C LYS A 240 5.77 17.21 -1.79
N GLN A 241 6.58 18.24 -1.99
CA GLN A 241 7.98 18.26 -1.55
C GLN A 241 8.08 18.15 -0.03
N ALA A 242 7.29 18.96 0.70
CA ALA A 242 7.24 18.92 2.15
C ALA A 242 6.89 17.51 2.64
N ASN A 243 5.84 16.90 2.08
CA ASN A 243 5.38 15.56 2.48
C ASN A 243 6.41 14.45 2.27
N LEU A 244 7.24 14.55 1.23
CA LEU A 244 8.28 13.55 0.92
C LEU A 244 9.44 13.56 1.91
N GLN A 245 9.68 14.66 2.61
CA GLN A 245 10.73 14.75 3.65
C GLN A 245 10.33 14.07 4.97
N TYR A 246 9.07 13.66 5.11
CA TYR A 246 8.52 13.08 6.34
C TYR A 246 8.43 11.56 6.34
N PHE A 247 8.85 10.90 5.25
CA PHE A 247 9.20 9.47 5.26
C PHE A 247 10.56 9.26 5.93
#